data_AF-A0A1W9SUS3-F1
#
_entry.id   AF-A0A1W9SUS3-F1
#
_cell.length_a   1.000
_cell.length_b   1.000
_cell.length_c   1.000
_cell.angle_alpha   90.00
_cell.angle_beta   90.00
_cell.angle_gamma   90.00
#
_symmetry.space_group_name_H-M   'P 1'
#
loop_
_entity.id
_entity.type
_entity.pdbx_description
1 polymer ?
#
loop_
_entity_poly.entity_id
_entity_poly.type
_entity_poly.pdbx_seq_one_letter_code
_entity_poly.pdbx_strand_id
1 'polypeptide(L)'
;MYKRKLIFLIVFIFVVSGASTINAQFLNDEFCGNSEVFSFDYRKKPWKGGNKFLFDYLGKINYDENVDSVRFLVPVKFWVNRNNDGSGGASDKEIKVLVNDLNYYQKQNNTGFRFYIRNIRSINKTKRLKLGYFIESPLQTLAHHSKGCINVYVADTIKKKYKGASYLVLGTYNMLTKSVILQRKNSNTGLTHEIGHYFGLMHPHRNYKKGSINFLS
;
A
#
# COMPACT_ATOMS: atom_id res chain seq x y z
N MET A 1 -23.77 29.78 62.75
CA MET A 1 -22.41 30.25 62.36
C MET A 1 -21.46 29.05 62.42
N TYR A 2 -21.17 28.43 61.27
CA TYR A 2 -20.13 27.39 61.19
C TYR A 2 -19.21 27.63 59.99
N LYS A 3 -17.93 27.39 60.27
CA LYS A 3 -16.69 27.81 59.63
C LYS A 3 -16.57 27.46 58.13
N ARG A 4 -16.05 28.44 57.38
CA ARG A 4 -15.44 28.29 56.05
C ARG A 4 -14.39 27.17 56.05
N LYS A 5 -14.46 26.25 55.09
CA LYS A 5 -13.31 25.46 54.64
C LYS A 5 -13.18 25.58 53.12
N LEU A 6 -12.12 26.29 52.75
CA LEU A 6 -11.56 26.45 51.42
C LEU A 6 -11.08 25.07 50.95
N ILE A 7 -11.69 24.50 49.90
CA ILE A 7 -11.18 23.31 49.23
C ILE A 7 -10.53 23.78 47.94
N PHE A 8 -9.20 23.70 47.92
CA PHE A 8 -8.37 24.00 46.76
C PHE A 8 -8.67 23.02 45.62
N LEU A 9 -9.10 23.59 44.50
CA LEU A 9 -9.22 22.94 43.21
C LEU A 9 -7.82 22.70 42.65
N ILE A 10 -7.32 21.46 42.68
CA ILE A 10 -6.12 21.06 41.93
C ILE A 10 -6.62 20.32 40.68
N VAL A 11 -6.77 21.06 39.59
CA VAL A 11 -6.93 20.48 38.25
C VAL A 11 -5.54 20.06 37.78
N PHE A 12 -5.21 18.77 37.96
CA PHE A 12 -4.01 18.18 37.38
C PHE A 12 -4.30 17.86 35.91
N ILE A 13 -4.01 18.81 35.02
CA ILE A 13 -4.00 18.55 33.58
C ILE A 13 -2.71 17.78 33.27
N PHE A 14 -2.80 16.45 33.22
CA PHE A 14 -1.80 15.64 32.52
C PHE A 14 -2.03 15.80 31.01
N VAL A 15 -1.37 16.79 30.39
CA VAL A 15 -1.10 16.71 28.95
C VAL A 15 -0.04 15.62 28.78
N VAL A 16 -0.48 14.38 28.64
CA VAL A 16 0.36 13.33 28.08
C VAL A 16 0.57 13.72 26.62
N SER A 17 1.67 14.43 26.36
CA SER A 17 2.25 14.55 25.04
C SER A 17 2.63 13.15 24.59
N GLY A 18 1.68 12.47 23.95
CA GLY A 18 1.90 11.25 23.20
C GLY A 18 2.78 11.58 22.00
N ALA A 19 4.08 11.67 22.24
CA ALA A 19 5.08 11.51 21.19
C ALA A 19 4.91 10.09 20.66
N SER A 20 4.01 9.93 19.69
CA SER A 20 3.92 8.74 18.87
C SER A 20 5.20 8.71 18.06
N THR A 21 6.26 8.12 18.62
CA THR A 21 7.40 7.70 17.81
C THR A 21 6.84 6.67 16.83
N ILE A 22 6.61 7.12 15.60
CA ILE A 22 6.27 6.24 14.50
C ILE A 22 7.53 5.42 14.25
N ASN A 23 7.67 4.31 14.97
CA ASN A 23 8.59 3.24 14.61
C ASN A 23 8.05 2.61 13.32
N ALA A 24 8.22 3.29 12.19
CA ALA A 24 8.40 2.59 10.93
C ALA A 24 9.75 1.88 11.07
N GLN A 25 9.81 0.58 10.70
CA GLN A 25 10.93 -0.37 10.91
C GLN A 25 10.73 -1.14 12.22
N PHE A 26 10.28 -2.40 12.27
CA PHE A 26 10.89 -3.63 11.73
C PHE A 26 9.84 -4.75 11.53
N LEU A 27 9.08 -4.75 10.44
CA LEU A 27 8.32 -5.95 10.03
C LEU A 27 9.03 -6.57 8.85
N ASN A 28 9.53 -7.79 9.05
CA ASN A 28 10.26 -8.60 8.06
C ASN A 28 9.64 -8.50 6.66
N ASP A 29 10.50 -8.33 5.65
CA ASP A 29 10.20 -8.33 4.21
C ASP A 29 9.50 -9.62 3.70
N GLU A 30 9.19 -10.58 4.57
CA GLU A 30 8.54 -11.85 4.26
C GLU A 30 7.07 -11.72 3.81
N PHE A 31 6.47 -10.54 3.98
CA PHE A 31 5.05 -10.30 3.73
C PHE A 31 4.68 -9.98 2.26
N CYS A 32 5.61 -9.43 1.48
CA CYS A 32 5.41 -9.04 0.09
C CYS A 32 6.21 -9.97 -0.82
N GLY A 33 5.56 -10.54 -1.86
CA GLY A 33 6.22 -11.55 -2.67
C GLY A 33 7.26 -11.02 -3.67
N ASN A 34 7.30 -9.69 -3.90
CA ASN A 34 8.14 -9.06 -4.91
C ASN A 34 9.62 -9.10 -4.49
N SER A 35 10.48 -9.78 -5.26
CA SER A 35 11.93 -9.58 -5.15
C SER A 35 12.29 -8.22 -5.74
N GLU A 36 13.01 -7.37 -5.01
CA GLU A 36 13.48 -6.08 -5.51
C GLU A 36 14.22 -6.28 -6.84
N VAL A 37 13.73 -5.64 -7.90
CA VAL A 37 14.41 -5.65 -9.19
C VAL A 37 15.61 -4.72 -9.05
N PHE A 38 16.81 -5.29 -8.87
CA PHE A 38 18.09 -4.60 -9.09
C PHE A 38 18.25 -4.28 -10.59
N SER A 39 17.33 -3.52 -11.18
CA SER A 39 17.42 -3.15 -12.59
C SER A 39 18.32 -1.95 -12.76
N PHE A 40 19.13 -2.00 -13.82
CA PHE A 40 19.89 -0.87 -14.35
C PHE A 40 18.99 0.37 -14.62
N ASP A 41 17.67 0.18 -14.77
CA ASP A 41 16.64 1.20 -14.97
C ASP A 41 16.38 2.07 -13.72
N TYR A 42 16.70 1.60 -12.51
CA TYR A 42 16.62 2.42 -11.30
C TYR A 42 17.53 3.67 -11.37
N ARG A 43 18.69 3.56 -12.04
CA ARG A 43 19.60 4.70 -12.25
C ARG A 43 19.05 5.77 -13.18
N LYS A 44 18.01 5.46 -13.95
CA LYS A 44 17.41 6.37 -14.93
C LYS A 44 16.16 7.08 -14.42
N LYS A 45 15.75 6.82 -13.16
CA LYS A 45 14.55 7.45 -12.61
C LYS A 45 14.83 8.91 -12.23
N PRO A 46 13.96 9.86 -12.61
CA PRO A 46 14.23 11.29 -12.46
C PRO A 46 14.28 11.78 -11.01
N TRP A 47 13.85 10.96 -10.04
CA TRP A 47 13.94 11.26 -8.60
C TRP A 47 15.20 10.71 -7.93
N LYS A 48 16.07 9.99 -8.64
CA LYS A 48 17.30 9.43 -8.08
C LYS A 48 18.48 10.35 -8.38
N GLY A 49 19.19 10.80 -7.32
CA GLY A 49 20.37 11.67 -7.43
C GLY A 49 20.09 13.16 -7.27
N GLY A 50 18.85 13.52 -6.93
CA GLY A 50 18.44 14.89 -6.61
C GLY A 50 16.94 15.05 -6.79
N ASN A 51 16.27 15.62 -5.79
CA ASN A 51 14.83 15.84 -5.81
C ASN A 51 14.43 17.04 -6.71
N LYS A 52 15.34 17.55 -7.56
CA LYS A 52 15.09 18.76 -8.37
C LYS A 52 13.91 18.59 -9.31
N PHE A 53 13.81 17.47 -10.02
CA PHE A 53 12.64 17.20 -10.87
C PHE A 53 11.34 17.22 -10.06
N LEU A 54 11.36 16.63 -8.87
CA LEU A 54 10.21 16.61 -7.97
C LEU A 54 9.88 18.04 -7.52
N PHE A 55 10.84 18.81 -7.02
CA PHE A 55 10.62 20.19 -6.58
C PHE A 55 10.18 21.12 -7.72
N ASP A 56 10.76 20.99 -8.91
CA ASP A 56 10.35 21.73 -10.11
C ASP A 56 8.89 21.38 -10.48
N TYR A 57 8.50 20.11 -10.39
CA TYR A 57 7.13 19.68 -10.64
C TYR A 57 6.17 20.18 -9.56
N LEU A 58 6.54 20.07 -8.28
CA LEU A 58 5.76 20.57 -7.15
C LEU A 58 5.55 22.08 -7.27
N GLY A 59 6.59 22.84 -7.64
CA GLY A 59 6.49 24.27 -7.93
C GLY A 59 5.55 24.57 -9.10
N LYS A 60 5.62 23.80 -10.20
CA LYS A 60 4.71 23.96 -11.36
C LYS A 60 3.24 23.74 -11.02
N ILE A 61 2.93 22.85 -10.08
CA ILE A 61 1.54 22.60 -9.66
C ILE A 61 1.12 23.49 -8.48
N ASN A 62 1.92 24.49 -8.10
CA ASN A 62 1.72 25.32 -6.91
C ASN A 62 1.43 24.47 -5.67
N TYR A 63 2.27 23.48 -5.43
CA TYR A 63 2.16 22.61 -4.26
C TYR A 63 2.30 23.44 -2.98
N ASP A 64 1.20 23.51 -2.21
CA ASP A 64 1.20 24.00 -0.84
C ASP A 64 1.16 22.79 0.11
N GLU A 65 2.14 22.69 0.99
CA GLU A 65 2.23 21.64 2.01
C GLU A 65 1.14 21.76 3.09
N ASN A 66 0.57 22.95 3.25
CA ASN A 66 -0.38 23.28 4.31
C ASN A 66 -1.85 23.13 3.91
N VAL A 67 -2.13 22.86 2.63
CA VAL A 67 -3.50 22.65 2.14
C VAL A 67 -3.74 21.17 1.91
N ASP A 68 -4.59 20.56 2.74
CA ASP A 68 -5.14 19.21 2.57
C ASP A 68 -6.07 19.17 1.34
N SER A 69 -5.45 19.29 0.16
CA SER A 69 -6.13 19.29 -1.13
C SER A 69 -5.80 17.98 -1.84
N VAL A 70 -6.84 17.26 -2.22
CA VAL A 70 -6.71 16.19 -3.19
C VAL A 70 -6.22 16.81 -4.49
N ARG A 71 -5.05 16.37 -4.94
CA ARG A 71 -4.44 16.82 -6.20
C ARG A 71 -4.71 15.84 -7.33
N PHE A 72 -4.80 14.54 -7.01
CA PHE A 72 -4.98 13.49 -8.01
C PHE A 72 -6.11 12.53 -7.62
N LEU A 73 -7.09 12.39 -8.51
CA LEU A 73 -8.16 11.39 -8.40
C LEU A 73 -7.79 10.15 -9.23
N VAL A 74 -7.57 9.04 -8.55
CA VAL A 74 -7.09 7.80 -9.18
C VAL A 74 -8.17 6.73 -9.19
N PRO A 75 -8.67 6.30 -10.37
CA PRO A 75 -9.63 5.21 -10.45
C PRO A 75 -8.99 3.86 -10.14
N VAL A 76 -9.66 3.09 -9.27
CA VAL A 76 -9.30 1.71 -8.95
C VAL A 76 -10.42 0.78 -9.36
N LYS A 77 -10.08 -0.31 -10.07
CA LYS A 77 -11.01 -1.38 -10.43
C LYS A 77 -10.64 -2.65 -9.68
N PHE A 78 -11.62 -3.23 -8.99
CA PHE A 78 -11.45 -4.47 -8.25
C PHE A 78 -11.95 -5.66 -9.04
N TRP A 79 -11.17 -6.73 -9.03
CA TRP A 79 -11.48 -8.04 -9.59
C TRP A 79 -11.49 -9.06 -8.46
N VAL A 80 -12.67 -9.49 -8.05
CA VAL A 80 -12.88 -10.39 -6.90
C VAL A 80 -12.97 -11.82 -7.40
N ASN A 81 -12.02 -12.67 -7.03
CA ASN A 81 -12.10 -14.10 -7.31
C ASN A 81 -13.14 -14.75 -6.40
N ARG A 82 -14.01 -15.58 -7.00
CA ARG A 82 -15.09 -16.31 -6.33
C ARG A 82 -15.12 -17.77 -6.79
N ASN A 83 -15.88 -18.58 -6.07
CA ASN A 83 -16.24 -19.92 -6.52
C ASN A 83 -17.06 -19.88 -7.82
N ASN A 84 -17.13 -21.01 -8.52
CA ASN A 84 -17.94 -21.15 -9.74
C ASN A 84 -19.43 -20.87 -9.48
N ASP A 85 -19.93 -21.22 -8.29
CA ASP A 85 -21.29 -20.94 -7.82
C ASP A 85 -21.51 -19.48 -7.37
N GLY A 86 -20.47 -18.64 -7.47
CA GLY A 86 -20.51 -17.23 -7.06
C GLY A 86 -20.36 -17.00 -5.56
N SER A 87 -20.19 -18.06 -4.75
CA SER A 87 -19.90 -17.95 -3.32
C SER A 87 -18.44 -17.57 -3.04
N GLY A 88 -18.16 -17.16 -1.80
CA GLY A 88 -16.82 -16.76 -1.37
C GLY A 88 -16.35 -15.44 -1.99
N GLY A 89 -15.05 -15.17 -1.87
CA GLY A 89 -14.45 -13.90 -2.28
C GLY A 89 -14.88 -12.68 -1.46
N ALA A 90 -14.19 -11.56 -1.66
CA ALA A 90 -14.44 -10.34 -0.91
C ALA A 90 -15.83 -9.74 -1.20
N SER A 91 -16.49 -9.27 -0.15
CA SER A 91 -17.70 -8.47 -0.21
C SER A 91 -17.38 -7.02 -0.58
N ASP A 92 -18.38 -6.30 -1.10
CA ASP A 92 -18.24 -4.87 -1.42
C ASP A 92 -17.90 -4.03 -0.17
N LYS A 93 -18.34 -4.47 1.02
CA LYS A 93 -17.99 -3.83 2.29
C LYS A 93 -16.50 -3.95 2.57
N GLU A 94 -15.92 -5.14 2.40
CA GLU A 94 -14.46 -5.35 2.55
C GLU A 94 -13.68 -4.50 1.55
N ILE A 95 -14.13 -4.42 0.29
CA ILE A 95 -13.47 -3.58 -0.72
C ILE A 95 -13.54 -2.09 -0.36
N LYS A 96 -14.68 -1.61 0.14
CA LYS A 96 -14.82 -0.22 0.61
C LYS A 96 -13.89 0.08 1.77
N VAL A 97 -13.73 -0.85 2.72
CA VAL A 97 -12.77 -0.70 3.82
C VAL A 97 -11.34 -0.57 3.29
N LEU A 98 -10.93 -1.42 2.35
CA LEU A 98 -9.59 -1.34 1.75
C LEU A 98 -9.30 0.02 1.09
N VAL A 99 -10.28 0.58 0.37
CA VAL A 99 -10.13 1.90 -0.28
C VAL A 99 -10.13 3.04 0.75
N ASN A 100 -10.93 2.91 1.81
CA ASN A 100 -10.93 3.88 2.90
C ASN A 100 -9.59 3.89 3.63
N ASP A 101 -9.03 2.71 3.93
CA ASP A 101 -7.72 2.59 4.56
C ASP A 101 -6.62 3.16 3.66
N LEU A 102 -6.66 2.84 2.35
CA LEU A 102 -5.76 3.43 1.36
C LEU A 102 -5.81 4.96 1.40
N ASN A 103 -7.00 5.54 1.32
CA ASN A 103 -7.17 6.99 1.35
C ASN A 103 -6.78 7.62 2.69
N TYR A 104 -7.04 6.93 3.81
CA TYR A 104 -6.64 7.37 5.13
C TYR A 104 -5.12 7.53 5.20
N TYR A 105 -4.35 6.51 4.81
CA TYR A 105 -2.89 6.60 4.85
C TYR A 105 -2.35 7.64 3.86
N GLN A 106 -2.96 7.80 2.70
CA GLN A 106 -2.53 8.79 1.71
C GLN A 106 -2.78 10.23 2.19
N LYS A 107 -3.85 10.43 2.97
CA LYS A 107 -4.13 11.67 3.69
C LYS A 107 -3.13 11.92 4.81
N GLN A 108 -2.88 10.94 5.67
CA GLN A 108 -1.90 11.06 6.78
C GLN A 108 -0.49 11.42 6.27
N ASN A 109 -0.13 10.92 5.09
CA ASN A 109 1.17 11.19 4.46
C ASN A 109 1.15 12.39 3.50
N ASN A 110 0.08 13.19 3.47
CA ASN A 110 -0.09 14.37 2.62
C ASN A 110 0.29 14.18 1.13
N THR A 111 0.02 12.99 0.60
CA THR A 111 0.45 12.61 -0.75
C THR A 111 -0.31 13.33 -1.86
N GLY A 112 -1.48 13.89 -1.55
CA GLY A 112 -2.40 14.50 -2.52
C GLY A 112 -3.16 13.49 -3.38
N PHE A 113 -2.99 12.18 -3.20
CA PHE A 113 -3.77 11.16 -3.91
C PHE A 113 -5.08 10.84 -3.19
N ARG A 114 -6.17 10.73 -3.97
CA ARG A 114 -7.43 10.12 -3.52
C ARG A 114 -7.88 9.09 -4.53
N PHE A 115 -8.15 7.89 -4.04
CA PHE A 115 -8.55 6.73 -4.80
C PHE A 115 -10.07 6.56 -4.72
N TYR A 116 -10.69 6.21 -5.85
CA TYR A 116 -12.12 5.90 -5.89
C TYR A 116 -12.37 4.59 -6.63
N ILE A 117 -13.42 3.88 -6.22
CA ILE A 117 -13.83 2.62 -6.84
C ILE A 117 -14.51 2.95 -8.16
N ARG A 118 -13.84 2.66 -9.28
CA ARG A 118 -14.43 2.77 -10.62
C ARG A 118 -15.44 1.65 -10.87
N ASN A 119 -15.08 0.42 -10.49
CA ASN A 119 -15.93 -0.76 -10.68
C ASN A 119 -15.44 -1.92 -9.79
N ILE A 120 -16.35 -2.81 -9.41
CA ILE A 120 -16.05 -4.10 -8.78
C ILE A 120 -16.64 -5.19 -9.69
N ARG A 121 -15.79 -6.10 -10.17
CA ARG A 121 -16.22 -7.26 -10.96
C ARG A 121 -15.81 -8.55 -10.29
N SER A 122 -16.66 -9.57 -10.41
CA SER A 122 -16.35 -10.91 -9.92
C SER A 122 -15.80 -11.80 -11.04
N ILE A 123 -14.89 -12.69 -10.67
CA ILE A 123 -14.35 -13.75 -11.52
C ILE A 123 -14.72 -15.08 -10.84
N ASN A 124 -15.79 -15.71 -11.31
CA ASN A 124 -16.30 -16.97 -10.76
C ASN A 124 -15.49 -18.14 -11.33
N LYS A 125 -14.33 -18.40 -10.71
CA LYS A 125 -13.46 -19.52 -11.04
C LYS A 125 -12.83 -20.04 -9.75
N THR A 126 -13.34 -21.13 -9.20
CA THR A 126 -12.86 -21.71 -7.93
C THR A 126 -11.34 -21.91 -7.90
N LYS A 127 -10.74 -22.34 -9.03
CA LYS A 127 -9.28 -22.49 -9.16
C LYS A 127 -8.50 -21.19 -8.90
N ARG A 128 -9.11 -20.02 -9.07
CA ARG A 128 -8.49 -18.70 -8.88
C ARG A 128 -8.65 -18.15 -7.46
N LEU A 129 -9.35 -18.84 -6.56
CA LEU A 129 -9.39 -18.45 -5.14
C LEU A 129 -8.05 -18.68 -4.43
N LYS A 130 -7.29 -19.68 -4.89
CA LYS A 130 -5.97 -20.04 -4.37
C LYS A 130 -4.96 -19.86 -5.48
N LEU A 131 -4.23 -18.75 -5.48
CA LEU A 131 -3.30 -18.42 -6.55
C LEU A 131 -1.88 -18.85 -6.22
N GLY A 132 -1.24 -19.54 -7.16
CA GLY A 132 0.21 -19.70 -7.20
C GLY A 132 0.91 -18.39 -7.58
N TYR A 133 1.87 -17.98 -6.76
CA TYR A 133 2.58 -16.70 -6.86
C TYR A 133 3.23 -16.44 -8.22
N PHE A 134 3.95 -17.42 -8.77
CA PHE A 134 4.79 -17.21 -9.96
C PHE A 134 4.06 -17.30 -11.30
N ILE A 135 2.97 -18.09 -11.37
CA ILE A 135 2.34 -18.44 -12.66
C ILE A 135 0.89 -17.96 -12.69
N GLU A 136 0.06 -18.38 -11.72
CA GLU A 136 -1.37 -18.13 -11.75
C GLU A 136 -1.71 -16.66 -11.46
N SER A 137 -0.98 -16.04 -10.53
CA SER A 137 -1.10 -14.62 -10.23
C SER A 137 -0.85 -13.74 -11.47
N PRO A 138 0.28 -13.84 -12.19
CA PRO A 138 0.49 -13.08 -13.44
C PRO A 138 -0.50 -13.40 -14.57
N LEU A 139 -0.83 -14.69 -14.78
CA LEU A 139 -1.77 -15.08 -15.83
C LEU A 139 -3.17 -14.50 -15.58
N GLN A 140 -3.58 -14.40 -14.32
CA GLN A 140 -4.84 -13.78 -13.96
C GLN A 140 -4.87 -12.30 -14.37
N THR A 141 -3.78 -11.57 -14.17
CA THR A 141 -3.76 -10.14 -14.46
C THR A 141 -3.69 -9.82 -15.95
N LEU A 142 -3.18 -10.76 -16.76
CA LEU A 142 -3.22 -10.68 -18.22
C LEU A 142 -4.64 -10.92 -18.77
N ALA A 143 -5.37 -11.88 -18.19
CA ALA A 143 -6.69 -12.26 -18.69
C ALA A 143 -7.80 -11.23 -18.42
N HIS A 144 -7.65 -10.36 -17.42
CA HIS A 144 -8.73 -9.52 -16.91
C HIS A 144 -8.30 -8.08 -16.66
N HIS A 145 -7.81 -7.38 -17.67
CA HIS A 145 -7.29 -6.02 -17.51
C HIS A 145 -8.29 -4.93 -17.93
N SER A 146 -8.17 -3.73 -17.37
CA SER A 146 -8.92 -2.55 -17.82
C SER A 146 -8.02 -1.32 -17.85
N LYS A 147 -8.02 -0.61 -18.98
CA LYS A 147 -7.23 0.60 -19.19
C LYS A 147 -7.80 1.79 -18.40
N GLY A 148 -6.92 2.73 -18.04
CA GLY A 148 -7.29 3.97 -17.36
C GLY A 148 -7.75 3.77 -15.91
N CYS A 149 -7.30 2.69 -15.25
CA CYS A 149 -7.47 2.47 -13.81
C CYS A 149 -6.41 1.52 -13.29
N ILE A 150 -6.15 1.59 -11.99
CA ILE A 150 -5.36 0.57 -11.29
C ILE A 150 -6.22 -0.68 -11.16
N ASN A 151 -5.72 -1.82 -11.64
CA ASN A 151 -6.41 -3.10 -11.51
C ASN A 151 -5.92 -3.81 -10.25
N VAL A 152 -6.85 -4.07 -9.33
CA VAL A 152 -6.60 -4.76 -8.06
C VAL A 152 -7.36 -6.08 -8.06
N TYR A 153 -6.65 -7.19 -7.91
CA TYR A 153 -7.22 -8.53 -7.88
C TYR A 153 -7.25 -9.03 -6.44
N VAL A 154 -8.39 -9.52 -5.97
CA VAL A 154 -8.55 -10.03 -4.61
C VAL A 154 -8.80 -11.52 -4.65
N ALA A 155 -7.90 -12.29 -4.05
CA ALA A 155 -7.98 -13.74 -3.93
C ALA A 155 -7.99 -14.16 -2.46
N ASP A 156 -8.54 -15.33 -2.13
CA ASP A 156 -8.60 -15.78 -0.73
C ASP A 156 -7.22 -16.13 -0.18
N THR A 157 -6.36 -16.74 -1.00
CA THR A 157 -4.97 -17.04 -0.63
C THR A 157 -4.03 -16.90 -1.82
N ILE A 158 -2.81 -16.45 -1.56
CA ILE A 158 -1.71 -16.46 -2.52
C ILE A 158 -0.58 -17.29 -1.93
N LYS A 159 -0.14 -18.32 -2.65
CA LYS A 159 0.88 -19.27 -2.20
C LYS A 159 2.15 -19.15 -3.03
N LYS A 160 3.27 -18.92 -2.35
CA LYS A 160 4.61 -18.95 -2.93
C LYS A 160 5.30 -20.25 -2.51
N LYS A 161 5.69 -21.07 -3.48
CA LYS A 161 6.52 -22.25 -3.26
C LYS A 161 7.98 -21.86 -3.42
N TYR A 162 8.80 -22.12 -2.40
CA TYR A 162 10.24 -21.88 -2.45
C TYR A 162 10.96 -23.04 -1.76
N LYS A 163 11.92 -23.67 -2.45
CA LYS A 163 12.70 -24.81 -1.95
C LYS A 163 11.86 -25.92 -1.28
N GLY A 164 10.72 -26.28 -1.87
CA GLY A 164 9.83 -27.33 -1.36
C GLY A 164 8.83 -26.89 -0.27
N ALA A 165 9.04 -25.75 0.38
CA ALA A 165 8.11 -25.19 1.35
C ALA A 165 7.10 -24.24 0.70
N SER A 166 5.89 -24.18 1.26
CA SER A 166 4.80 -23.31 0.80
C SER A 166 4.54 -22.20 1.81
N TYR A 167 4.62 -20.96 1.38
CA TYR A 167 4.38 -19.76 2.20
C TYR A 167 3.18 -18.98 1.68
N LEU A 168 2.43 -18.36 2.57
CA LEU A 168 1.35 -17.44 2.21
C LEU A 168 1.92 -16.03 1.99
N VAL A 169 1.47 -15.37 0.93
CA VAL A 169 1.87 -14.01 0.58
C VAL A 169 0.65 -13.12 0.66
N LEU A 170 0.77 -11.96 1.31
CA LEU A 170 -0.38 -11.07 1.49
C LEU A 170 -0.68 -10.20 0.27
N GLY A 171 0.34 -9.89 -0.54
CA GLY A 171 0.19 -9.08 -1.74
C GLY A 171 1.35 -9.21 -2.71
N THR A 172 1.11 -8.80 -3.95
CA THR A 172 2.16 -8.68 -4.96
C THR A 172 1.77 -7.69 -6.05
N TYR A 173 2.79 -7.13 -6.69
CA TYR A 173 2.64 -6.25 -7.83
C TYR A 173 3.22 -6.92 -9.07
N ASN A 174 2.38 -7.10 -10.09
CA ASN A 174 2.82 -7.58 -11.39
C ASN A 174 3.31 -6.40 -12.24
N MET A 175 4.63 -6.32 -12.43
CA MET A 175 5.28 -5.28 -13.24
C MET A 175 4.87 -5.32 -14.71
N LEU A 176 4.61 -6.51 -15.28
CA LEU A 176 4.25 -6.66 -16.69
C LEU A 176 2.88 -6.06 -16.99
N THR A 177 1.89 -6.33 -16.14
CA THR A 177 0.51 -5.85 -16.34
C THR A 177 0.19 -4.60 -15.52
N LYS A 178 1.16 -4.06 -14.78
CA LYS A 178 1.01 -2.97 -13.82
C LYS A 178 -0.24 -3.17 -12.96
N SER A 179 -0.30 -4.32 -12.29
CA SER A 179 -1.50 -4.74 -11.57
C SER A 179 -1.16 -5.17 -10.15
N VAL A 180 -2.07 -4.91 -9.22
CA VAL A 180 -1.92 -5.28 -7.81
C VAL A 180 -2.75 -6.53 -7.54
N ILE A 181 -2.19 -7.49 -6.83
CA ILE A 181 -2.87 -8.72 -6.41
C ILE A 181 -2.78 -8.77 -4.90
N LEU A 182 -3.92 -9.00 -4.25
CA LEU A 182 -4.10 -8.92 -2.82
C LEU A 182 -4.73 -10.20 -2.30
N GLN A 183 -4.23 -10.70 -1.18
CA GLN A 183 -4.95 -11.67 -0.37
C GLN A 183 -6.10 -10.98 0.35
N ARG A 184 -7.26 -11.65 0.48
CA ARG A 184 -8.45 -11.09 1.13
C ARG A 184 -8.21 -10.77 2.62
N LYS A 185 -7.62 -11.71 3.35
CA LYS A 185 -7.19 -11.52 4.74
C LYS A 185 -5.81 -10.86 4.78
N ASN A 186 -5.75 -9.62 4.34
CA ASN A 186 -4.53 -8.79 4.40
C ASN A 186 -4.66 -7.76 5.53
N SER A 187 -3.52 -7.21 5.97
CA SER A 187 -3.50 -6.07 6.89
C SER A 187 -4.08 -4.82 6.22
N ASN A 188 -4.50 -3.86 7.04
CA ASN A 188 -5.04 -2.57 6.59
C ASN A 188 -4.04 -1.78 5.72
N THR A 189 -2.73 -2.05 5.85
CA THR A 189 -1.67 -1.41 5.08
C THR A 189 -1.29 -2.16 3.82
N GLY A 190 -1.76 -3.39 3.61
CA GLY A 190 -1.33 -4.25 2.51
C GLY A 190 -1.65 -3.68 1.13
N LEU A 191 -2.84 -3.10 0.94
CA LEU A 191 -3.18 -2.44 -0.32
C LEU A 191 -2.32 -1.18 -0.54
N THR A 192 -2.15 -0.35 0.50
CA THR A 192 -1.31 0.85 0.46
C THR A 192 0.13 0.52 0.07
N HIS A 193 0.66 -0.58 0.62
CA HIS A 193 2.00 -1.09 0.30
C HIS A 193 2.15 -1.43 -1.18
N GLU A 194 1.26 -2.27 -1.73
CA GLU A 194 1.34 -2.68 -3.13
C GLU A 194 1.03 -1.54 -4.11
N ILE A 195 0.18 -0.58 -3.73
CA ILE A 195 -0.02 0.66 -4.49
C ILE A 195 1.26 1.51 -4.51
N GLY A 196 2.03 1.52 -3.42
CA GLY A 196 3.37 2.11 -3.42
C GLY A 196 4.27 1.51 -4.50
N HIS A 197 4.29 0.17 -4.62
CA HIS A 197 5.01 -0.52 -5.69
C HIS A 197 4.48 -0.19 -7.10
N TYR A 198 3.16 -0.02 -7.26
CA TYR A 198 2.58 0.45 -8.52
C TYR A 198 3.14 1.81 -8.96
N PHE A 199 3.39 2.72 -8.01
CA PHE A 199 4.03 4.01 -8.27
C PHE A 199 5.57 3.96 -8.29
N GLY A 200 6.17 2.78 -8.13
CA GLY A 200 7.62 2.57 -8.22
C GLY A 200 8.38 2.80 -6.92
N LEU A 201 7.69 2.85 -5.76
CA LEU A 201 8.35 2.88 -4.46
C LEU A 201 8.93 1.48 -4.14
N MET A 202 10.15 1.47 -3.60
CA MET A 202 10.84 0.25 -3.13
C MET A 202 10.71 0.10 -1.61
N HIS A 203 11.03 -1.09 -1.08
CA HIS A 203 11.05 -1.31 0.36
C HIS A 203 12.12 -0.41 1.01
N PRO A 204 11.80 0.29 2.11
CA PRO A 204 12.75 1.18 2.78
C PRO A 204 13.94 0.46 3.42
N HIS A 205 13.81 -0.83 3.75
CA HIS A 205 14.78 -1.55 4.60
C HIS A 205 15.95 -2.24 3.90
N ARG A 206 15.91 -2.49 2.59
CA ARG A 206 16.99 -3.21 1.89
C ARG A 206 18.05 -2.33 1.24
N ASN A 207 17.81 -1.03 1.16
CA ASN A 207 18.74 -0.08 0.56
C ASN A 207 19.63 0.69 1.58
N TYR A 208 19.47 0.49 2.90
CA TYR A 208 20.23 1.26 3.90
C TYR A 208 21.75 0.98 3.87
N LYS A 209 22.19 -0.23 3.49
CA LYS A 209 23.63 -0.58 3.38
C LYS A 209 24.34 0.00 2.16
N LYS A 210 23.66 0.76 1.30
CA LYS A 210 24.28 1.46 0.15
C LYS A 210 24.45 2.97 0.35
N GLY A 211 24.06 3.48 1.52
CA GLY A 211 24.31 4.87 1.94
C GLY A 211 25.61 5.07 2.73
N SER A 212 26.34 4.00 3.08
CA SER A 212 27.68 4.12 3.66
C SER A 212 28.70 4.37 2.55
N ILE A 213 28.81 5.62 2.12
CA ILE A 213 30.04 6.11 1.50
C ILE A 213 31.09 6.03 2.60
N ASN A 214 32.06 5.14 2.43
CA ASN A 214 33.30 5.19 3.21
C ASN A 214 33.95 6.55 2.90
N PHE A 215 33.84 7.49 3.82
CA PHE A 215 34.81 8.58 3.88
C PHE A 215 36.11 7.95 4.39
N LEU A 216 36.97 7.57 3.44
CA LEU A 216 38.39 7.44 3.71
C LEU A 216 38.93 8.86 3.88
N SER A 217 39.31 9.20 5.11
CA SER A 217 40.35 10.16 5.43
C SER A 217 41.37 9.46 6.29
#